data_AF-L1LAM8-F1
#
_entry.id   AF-L1LAM8-F1
#
_cell.length_a   1.000
_cell.length_b   1.000
_cell.length_c   1.000
_cell.angle_alpha   90.00
_cell.angle_beta   90.00
_cell.angle_gamma   90.00
#
_symmetry.space_group_name_H-M   'P 1'
#
loop_
_entity.id
_entity.type
_entity.pdbx_description
1 polymer ?
#
loop_
_entity_poly.entity_id
_entity_poly.type
_entity_poly.pdbx_seq_one_letter_code
_entity_poly.pdbx_strand_id
1 'polypeptide(L)'
;MFKAINMFALSLLNYYTGLLRLLPDDFEALDLDIRKILVKHRIHYLNASPERLYLKRDQCGRGLASATFRSEKMLLTFWDTLRKGSETSTRRALIMQIENEDLTHMSRIEGFVRRKYENVNNGGLRIGDDNINEMQRRSLFHSLSQKRCHPIFFKQLNGDNLIDRKESALWLTHGNISARDEAAYCALQDRNIFMGNYDKCKHCKGATATVDHLATCCERKLAFDYTRRHNEVLKCVSLHLCRMFNLIKRKKIKGYVMQETVTDGTNELRIDTAVKTDARITNNRPDIQLYDRRNKRIFIVEVGITCPTKVSDTESHKQRKYDVLAKELCGIHNMPACTVPIVYSWDGLVTKYHAKHLEKIAVPIKIRAYMQTRVLRTTLDSVTHDRRRGVEEREPEEKLEDIFERFLGNLDKEEKPLEEEEVENELEFSRDRVIRIRKKIKRRRTAASRRSEGPQNLRKIRRSQEG
;
A
#
# COMPACT_ATOMS: atom_id res chain seq x y z
N MET A 1 -6.29 -7.31 3.12
CA MET A 1 -6.89 -6.94 4.42
C MET A 1 -7.67 -5.63 4.39
N PHE A 2 -7.07 -4.45 4.18
CA PHE A 2 -7.83 -3.17 4.25
C PHE A 2 -8.99 -3.07 3.27
N LYS A 3 -8.88 -3.67 2.07
CA LYS A 3 -10.02 -3.80 1.15
C LYS A 3 -11.23 -4.47 1.81
N ALA A 4 -11.02 -5.57 2.56
CA ALA A 4 -12.07 -6.27 3.27
C ALA A 4 -12.64 -5.42 4.42
N ILE A 5 -11.79 -4.74 5.19
CA ILE A 5 -12.25 -3.82 6.26
C ILE A 5 -13.15 -2.72 5.67
N ASN A 6 -12.70 -2.10 4.56
CA ASN A 6 -13.46 -1.04 3.90
C ASN A 6 -14.81 -1.54 3.36
N MET A 7 -14.84 -2.75 2.78
CA MET A 7 -16.03 -3.33 2.14
C MET A 7 -17.04 -3.89 3.14
N PHE A 8 -16.59 -4.53 4.21
CA PHE A 8 -17.47 -5.29 5.11
C PHE A 8 -17.73 -4.60 6.45
N ALA A 9 -16.74 -3.90 7.00
CA ALA A 9 -16.89 -3.23 8.29
C ALA A 9 -17.30 -1.77 8.12
N LEU A 10 -16.52 -0.99 7.36
CA LEU A 10 -16.75 0.46 7.22
C LEU A 10 -17.94 0.79 6.30
N SER A 11 -18.38 -0.14 5.46
CA SER A 11 -19.61 0.02 4.68
C SER A 11 -20.85 0.11 5.57
N LEU A 12 -20.81 -0.39 6.81
CA LEU A 12 -21.93 -0.27 7.76
C LEU A 12 -22.26 1.19 8.08
N LEU A 13 -21.27 2.09 8.02
CA LEU A 13 -21.49 3.53 8.18
C LEU A 13 -22.49 4.08 7.16
N ASN A 14 -22.65 3.41 6.00
CA ASN A 14 -23.58 3.82 4.96
C ASN A 14 -25.03 3.84 5.43
N TYR A 15 -25.38 2.98 6.39
CA TYR A 15 -26.76 2.81 6.86
C TYR A 15 -27.14 3.76 7.99
N TYR A 16 -26.15 4.33 8.70
CA TYR A 16 -26.40 5.12 9.89
C TYR A 16 -26.08 6.61 9.71
N THR A 17 -25.14 6.93 8.83
CA THR A 17 -24.75 8.32 8.57
C THR A 17 -25.92 9.08 7.93
N GLY A 18 -26.32 10.20 8.52
CA GLY A 18 -27.48 10.99 8.09
C GLY A 18 -28.82 10.53 8.65
N LEU A 19 -28.89 9.37 9.32
CA LEU A 19 -30.07 8.92 10.08
C LEU A 19 -29.92 9.14 11.58
N LEU A 20 -28.73 8.82 12.11
CA LEU A 20 -28.39 9.10 13.50
C LEU A 20 -27.76 10.49 13.61
N ARG A 21 -28.05 11.20 14.70
CA ARG A 21 -27.45 12.50 15.04
C ARG A 21 -26.02 12.33 15.58
N LEU A 22 -25.13 11.78 14.74
CA LEU A 22 -23.70 11.62 15.04
C LEU A 22 -22.95 12.91 14.73
N LEU A 23 -22.01 13.26 15.59
CA LEU A 23 -21.13 14.43 15.47
C LEU A 23 -19.77 14.05 14.87
N PRO A 24 -18.98 15.01 14.36
CA PRO A 24 -17.62 14.76 13.87
C PRO A 24 -16.74 13.97 14.85
N ASP A 25 -16.80 14.33 16.14
CA ASP A 25 -16.02 13.71 17.21
C ASP A 25 -16.32 12.22 17.37
N ASP A 26 -17.57 11.78 17.10
CA ASP A 26 -17.95 10.37 17.15
C ASP A 26 -17.21 9.56 16.07
N PHE A 27 -17.06 10.14 14.86
CA PHE A 27 -16.33 9.49 13.77
C PHE A 27 -14.82 9.51 14.02
N GLU A 28 -14.29 10.57 14.62
CA GLU A 28 -12.88 10.65 15.01
C GLU A 28 -12.55 9.64 16.12
N ALA A 29 -13.43 9.46 17.10
CA ALA A 29 -13.33 8.44 18.13
C ALA A 29 -13.33 7.02 17.52
N LEU A 30 -14.21 6.77 16.54
CA LEU A 30 -14.23 5.50 15.82
C LEU A 30 -12.91 5.25 15.07
N ASP A 31 -12.38 6.25 14.37
CA ASP A 31 -11.09 6.16 13.68
C ASP A 31 -9.94 5.90 14.68
N LEU A 32 -9.97 6.52 15.86
CA LEU A 32 -9.02 6.25 16.95
C LEU A 32 -9.11 4.79 17.42
N ASP A 33 -10.30 4.27 17.65
CA ASP A 33 -10.49 2.89 18.13
C ASP A 33 -10.05 1.85 17.09
N ILE A 34 -10.33 2.10 15.80
CA ILE A 34 -9.79 1.27 14.71
C ILE A 34 -8.26 1.26 14.77
N ARG A 35 -7.62 2.44 14.91
CA ARG A 35 -6.15 2.52 15.02
C ARG A 35 -5.61 1.78 16.24
N LYS A 36 -6.28 1.87 17.41
CA LYS A 36 -5.88 1.10 18.62
C LYS A 36 -5.90 -0.40 18.35
N ILE A 37 -6.92 -0.92 17.66
CA ILE A 37 -7.00 -2.33 17.28
C ILE A 37 -5.84 -2.70 16.34
N LEU A 38 -5.56 -1.88 15.32
CA LEU A 38 -4.44 -2.12 14.40
C LEU A 38 -3.09 -2.13 15.13
N VAL A 39 -2.89 -1.24 16.11
CA VAL A 39 -1.69 -1.21 16.95
C VAL A 39 -1.57 -2.47 17.80
N LYS A 40 -2.65 -2.91 18.45
CA LYS A 40 -2.69 -4.14 19.25
C LYS A 40 -2.24 -5.37 18.44
N HIS A 41 -2.62 -5.44 17.17
CA HIS A 41 -2.25 -6.53 16.27
C HIS A 41 -0.91 -6.32 15.52
N ARG A 42 -0.16 -5.25 15.84
CA ARG A 42 1.11 -4.86 15.19
C ARG A 42 0.97 -4.59 13.69
N ILE A 43 -0.22 -4.19 13.26
CA ILE A 43 -0.55 -3.84 11.87
C ILE A 43 -0.39 -2.33 11.64
N HIS A 44 -0.24 -1.55 12.70
CA HIS A 44 0.14 -0.14 12.65
C HIS A 44 1.05 0.15 13.86
N TYR A 45 2.08 0.96 13.69
CA TYR A 45 2.96 1.33 14.82
C TYR A 45 2.50 2.64 15.44
N LEU A 46 2.74 2.80 16.74
CA LEU A 46 2.34 4.00 17.50
C LEU A 46 2.91 5.29 16.91
N ASN A 47 4.12 5.23 16.38
CA ASN A 47 4.80 6.36 15.76
C ASN A 47 4.46 6.54 14.28
N ALA A 48 3.82 5.56 13.63
CA ALA A 48 3.50 5.62 12.21
C ALA A 48 2.50 6.74 11.90
N SER A 49 2.59 7.31 10.70
CA SER A 49 1.68 8.37 10.24
C SER A 49 0.25 7.83 10.06
N PRO A 50 -0.74 8.37 10.79
CA PRO A 50 -2.16 8.08 10.52
C PRO A 50 -2.56 8.56 9.12
N GLU A 51 -1.96 9.64 8.61
CA GLU A 51 -2.30 10.18 7.30
C GLU A 51 -1.99 9.17 6.19
N ARG A 52 -0.83 8.52 6.29
CA ARG A 52 -0.42 7.47 5.36
C ARG A 52 -1.33 6.24 5.41
N LEU A 53 -1.90 5.93 6.57
CA LEU A 53 -2.88 4.86 6.73
C LEU A 53 -4.12 5.09 5.84
N TYR A 54 -4.56 6.34 5.73
CA TYR A 54 -5.75 6.76 4.99
C TYR A 54 -5.49 7.11 3.51
N LEU A 55 -4.25 7.41 3.14
CA LEU A 55 -3.88 7.63 1.73
C LEU A 55 -4.16 6.38 0.88
N LYS A 56 -4.52 6.60 -0.40
CA LYS A 56 -4.79 5.52 -1.34
C LYS A 56 -3.52 4.70 -1.65
N ARG A 57 -3.71 3.42 -1.97
CA ARG A 57 -2.60 2.48 -2.24
C ARG A 57 -1.78 2.85 -3.46
N ASP A 58 -2.41 3.31 -4.53
CA ASP A 58 -1.76 3.82 -5.76
C ASP A 58 -1.04 5.16 -5.57
N GLN A 59 -1.11 5.73 -4.36
CA GLN A 59 -0.40 6.92 -3.92
C GLN A 59 0.60 6.61 -2.79
N CYS A 60 1.05 5.36 -2.70
CA CYS A 60 1.93 4.84 -1.65
C CYS A 60 1.37 4.93 -0.21
N GLY A 61 0.05 5.10 -0.08
CA GLY A 61 -0.69 4.95 1.18
C GLY A 61 -1.13 3.52 1.44
N ARG A 62 -1.76 3.27 2.58
CA ARG A 62 -2.19 1.91 2.98
C ARG A 62 -3.63 1.59 2.59
N GLY A 63 -4.45 2.62 2.35
CA GLY A 63 -5.79 2.51 1.78
C GLY A 63 -6.87 2.07 2.76
N LEU A 64 -6.71 2.28 4.06
CA LEU A 64 -7.83 2.19 5.00
C LEU A 64 -8.75 3.40 4.75
N ALA A 65 -10.06 3.22 4.70
CA ALA A 65 -10.98 4.35 4.66
C ALA A 65 -11.11 4.97 6.07
N SER A 66 -11.08 6.30 6.15
CA SER A 66 -11.39 7.02 7.41
C SER A 66 -12.90 7.11 7.60
N ALA A 67 -13.36 6.85 8.82
CA ALA A 67 -14.76 7.05 9.19
C ALA A 67 -15.16 8.52 9.04
N THR A 68 -14.30 9.44 9.48
CA THR A 68 -14.50 10.89 9.36
C THR A 68 -14.61 11.34 7.90
N PHE A 69 -13.68 10.92 7.04
CA PHE A 69 -13.74 11.31 5.63
C PHE A 69 -14.95 10.73 4.90
N ARG A 70 -15.33 9.50 5.26
CA ARG A 70 -16.51 8.85 4.68
C ARG A 70 -17.79 9.57 5.10
N SER A 71 -17.93 9.94 6.37
CA SER A 71 -19.13 10.62 6.87
C SER A 71 -19.27 12.03 6.28
N GLU A 72 -18.19 12.79 6.18
CA GLU A 72 -18.20 14.10 5.53
C GLU A 72 -18.69 14.03 4.09
N LYS A 73 -18.15 13.06 3.31
CA LYS A 73 -18.59 12.86 1.92
C LYS A 73 -20.07 12.50 1.86
N MET A 74 -20.48 11.51 2.64
CA MET A 74 -21.87 11.05 2.66
C MET A 74 -22.85 12.16 3.04
N LEU A 75 -22.55 12.93 4.08
CA LEU A 75 -23.40 14.03 4.53
C LEU A 75 -23.45 15.14 3.50
N LEU A 76 -22.32 15.45 2.84
CA LEU A 76 -22.28 16.45 1.78
C LEU A 76 -23.10 16.02 0.55
N THR A 77 -22.97 14.76 0.11
CA THR A 77 -23.78 14.19 -0.96
C THR A 77 -25.27 14.25 -0.62
N PHE A 78 -25.61 13.86 0.61
CA PHE A 78 -27.00 13.83 1.08
C PHE A 78 -27.59 15.24 1.14
N TRP A 79 -26.86 16.19 1.72
CA TRP A 79 -27.24 17.59 1.79
C TRP A 79 -27.43 18.20 0.39
N ASP A 80 -26.49 17.98 -0.54
CA ASP A 80 -26.59 18.52 -1.89
C ASP A 80 -27.77 17.94 -2.67
N THR A 81 -28.06 16.65 -2.46
CA THR A 81 -29.23 15.97 -3.04
C THR A 81 -30.54 16.55 -2.51
N LEU A 82 -30.65 16.78 -1.20
CA LEU A 82 -31.83 17.41 -0.60
C LEU A 82 -31.99 18.85 -1.08
N ARG A 83 -30.89 19.61 -1.17
CA ARG A 83 -30.88 21.00 -1.63
C ARG A 83 -31.39 21.13 -3.06
N LYS A 84 -30.78 20.40 -4.00
CA LYS A 84 -31.21 20.38 -5.42
C LYS A 84 -32.63 19.86 -5.59
N GLY A 85 -33.02 18.90 -4.76
CA GLY A 85 -34.35 18.30 -4.79
C GLY A 85 -35.43 19.10 -4.05
N SER A 86 -35.08 20.19 -3.37
CA SER A 86 -36.04 20.98 -2.58
C SER A 86 -37.03 21.75 -3.47
N GLU A 87 -36.58 22.19 -4.64
CA GLU A 87 -37.41 22.89 -5.63
C GLU A 87 -38.48 21.98 -6.25
N THR A 88 -38.24 20.67 -6.31
CA THR A 88 -39.11 19.70 -6.97
C THR A 88 -39.91 18.82 -6.01
N SER A 89 -39.54 18.76 -4.73
CA SER A 89 -40.17 17.88 -3.75
C SER A 89 -40.43 18.61 -2.44
N THR A 90 -41.72 18.83 -2.13
CA THR A 90 -42.19 19.41 -0.87
C THR A 90 -41.65 18.65 0.34
N ARG A 91 -41.54 17.32 0.25
CA ARG A 91 -40.96 16.49 1.31
C ARG A 91 -39.49 16.83 1.56
N ARG A 92 -38.68 16.98 0.50
CA ARG A 92 -37.25 17.31 0.64
C ARG A 92 -37.06 18.74 1.14
N ALA A 93 -37.89 19.68 0.68
CA ALA A 93 -37.89 21.05 1.19
C ALA A 93 -38.19 21.10 2.70
N LEU A 94 -39.22 20.37 3.15
CA LEU A 94 -39.59 20.30 4.56
C LEU A 94 -38.52 19.64 5.43
N ILE A 95 -37.90 18.55 4.96
CA ILE A 95 -36.76 17.93 5.65
C ILE A 95 -35.62 18.94 5.80
N MET A 96 -35.28 19.66 4.74
CA MET A 96 -34.20 20.66 4.79
C MET A 96 -34.52 21.79 5.77
N GLN A 97 -35.77 22.27 5.79
CA GLN A 97 -36.20 23.31 6.73
C GLN A 97 -36.04 22.86 8.18
N ILE A 98 -36.57 21.68 8.54
CA ILE A 98 -36.47 21.13 9.90
C ILE A 98 -35.00 20.96 10.32
N GLU A 99 -34.18 20.41 9.44
CA GLU A 99 -32.76 20.18 9.73
C GLU A 99 -31.96 21.48 9.88
N ASN A 100 -32.35 22.54 9.17
CA ASN A 100 -31.80 23.88 9.33
C ASN A 100 -32.24 24.51 10.67
N GLU A 101 -33.52 24.39 11.04
CA GLU A 101 -34.05 24.88 12.32
C GLU A 101 -33.40 24.19 13.52
N ASP A 102 -33.21 22.86 13.43
CA ASP A 102 -32.54 22.05 14.44
C ASP A 102 -31.01 22.23 14.48
N LEU A 103 -30.44 23.01 13.55
CA LEU A 103 -29.02 23.30 13.44
C LEU A 103 -28.14 22.04 13.42
N THR A 104 -28.63 20.98 12.76
CA THR A 104 -27.96 19.68 12.76
C THR A 104 -26.60 19.75 12.05
N HIS A 105 -25.74 18.76 12.33
CA HIS A 105 -24.46 18.67 11.62
C HIS A 105 -24.66 18.48 10.11
N MET A 106 -25.72 17.77 9.71
CA MET A 106 -26.07 17.56 8.31
C MET A 106 -26.40 18.89 7.61
N SER A 107 -27.22 19.76 8.20
CA SER A 107 -27.54 21.06 7.60
C SER A 107 -26.33 21.99 7.50
N ARG A 108 -25.39 21.89 8.45
CA ARG A 108 -24.18 22.72 8.51
C ARG A 108 -22.96 22.12 7.78
N ILE A 109 -23.11 20.97 7.12
CA ILE A 109 -21.98 20.20 6.58
C ILE A 109 -21.15 21.00 5.56
N GLU A 110 -21.80 21.78 4.69
CA GLU A 110 -21.11 22.56 3.67
C GLU A 110 -20.16 23.59 4.31
N GLY A 111 -20.66 24.35 5.29
CA GLY A 111 -19.86 25.32 6.03
C GLY A 111 -18.76 24.67 6.88
N PHE A 112 -19.02 23.49 7.43
CA PHE A 112 -18.03 22.70 8.17
C PHE A 112 -16.87 22.26 7.26
N VAL A 113 -17.17 21.63 6.13
CA VAL A 113 -16.17 21.16 5.14
C VAL A 113 -15.37 22.35 4.59
N ARG A 114 -16.04 23.47 4.31
CA ARG A 114 -15.40 24.71 3.85
C ARG A 114 -14.32 25.19 4.81
N ARG A 115 -14.66 25.32 6.10
CA ARG A 115 -13.74 25.77 7.15
C ARG A 115 -12.62 24.76 7.39
N LYS A 116 -12.94 23.46 7.47
CA LYS A 116 -11.96 22.41 7.77
C LYS A 116 -10.84 22.33 6.74
N TYR A 117 -11.15 22.57 5.47
CA TYR A 117 -10.21 22.42 4.36
C TYR A 117 -9.78 23.76 3.74
N GLU A 118 -10.07 24.89 4.36
CA GLU A 118 -9.76 26.24 3.85
C GLU A 118 -8.28 26.39 3.49
N ASN A 119 -7.39 25.99 4.39
CA ASN A 119 -5.93 26.10 4.21
C ASN A 119 -5.34 25.25 3.07
N VAL A 120 -6.07 24.23 2.61
CA VAL A 120 -5.63 23.33 1.52
C VAL A 120 -6.46 23.51 0.25
N ASN A 121 -7.53 24.29 0.33
CA ASN A 121 -8.39 24.68 -0.77
C ASN A 121 -8.09 26.13 -1.14
N ASN A 122 -6.99 26.35 -1.88
CA ASN A 122 -6.52 27.66 -2.36
C ASN A 122 -7.54 28.34 -3.32
N GLY A 123 -8.75 28.65 -2.84
CA GLY A 123 -9.83 29.35 -3.56
C GLY A 123 -10.47 28.62 -4.76
N GLY A 124 -9.95 27.47 -5.18
CA GLY A 124 -10.21 26.94 -6.53
C GLY A 124 -11.29 25.87 -6.67
N LEU A 125 -11.52 25.00 -5.68
CA LEU A 125 -12.48 23.90 -5.83
C LEU A 125 -13.84 24.27 -5.22
N ARG A 126 -14.89 24.17 -6.04
CA ARG A 126 -16.29 24.21 -5.57
C ARG A 126 -16.54 23.02 -4.65
N ILE A 127 -17.29 23.23 -3.57
CA ILE A 127 -17.65 22.14 -2.66
C ILE A 127 -18.63 21.20 -3.37
N GLY A 128 -18.26 19.93 -3.51
CA GLY A 128 -19.01 18.88 -4.19
C GLY A 128 -18.32 17.53 -4.08
N ASP A 129 -19.03 16.44 -4.44
CA ASP A 129 -18.62 15.05 -4.16
C ASP A 129 -17.28 14.61 -4.75
N ASP A 130 -16.92 15.11 -5.93
CA ASP A 130 -15.64 14.78 -6.56
C ASP A 130 -14.50 15.59 -5.93
N ASN A 131 -14.80 16.83 -5.55
CA ASN A 131 -13.85 17.78 -5.01
C ASN A 131 -13.50 17.50 -3.53
N ILE A 132 -14.43 16.95 -2.74
CA ILE A 132 -14.16 16.63 -1.32
C ILE A 132 -13.07 15.57 -1.17
N ASN A 133 -13.02 14.55 -2.03
CA ASN A 133 -11.98 13.52 -1.96
C ASN A 133 -10.59 14.12 -2.21
N GLU A 134 -10.51 15.11 -3.09
CA GLU A 134 -9.28 15.83 -3.41
C GLU A 134 -8.87 16.76 -2.25
N MET A 135 -9.83 17.46 -1.63
CA MET A 135 -9.57 18.30 -0.44
C MET A 135 -9.08 17.47 0.75
N GLN A 136 -9.72 16.33 1.03
CA GLN A 136 -9.29 15.36 2.04
C GLN A 136 -7.88 14.84 1.74
N ARG A 137 -7.60 14.47 0.47
CA ARG A 137 -6.27 14.05 0.03
C ARG A 137 -5.23 15.14 0.28
N ARG A 138 -5.51 16.40 -0.08
CA ARG A 138 -4.59 17.53 0.15
C ARG A 138 -4.36 17.77 1.64
N SER A 139 -5.40 17.67 2.47
CA SER A 139 -5.31 17.76 3.93
C SER A 139 -4.38 16.70 4.54
N LEU A 140 -4.49 15.44 4.06
CA LEU A 140 -3.58 14.37 4.46
C LEU A 140 -2.12 14.70 4.09
N PHE A 141 -1.86 15.16 2.87
CA PHE A 141 -0.51 15.54 2.45
C PHE A 141 0.04 16.74 3.20
N HIS A 142 -0.79 17.74 3.50
CA HIS A 142 -0.41 18.90 4.30
C HIS A 142 -0.02 18.48 5.73
N SER A 143 -0.84 17.66 6.38
CA SER A 143 -0.56 17.15 7.72
C SER A 143 0.69 16.26 7.74
N LEU A 144 0.89 15.46 6.68
CA LEU A 144 2.08 14.62 6.52
C LEU A 144 3.34 15.46 6.32
N SER A 145 3.28 16.55 5.54
CA SER A 145 4.44 17.39 5.20
C SER A 145 4.99 18.18 6.38
N GLN A 146 4.17 18.42 7.41
CA GLN A 146 4.57 19.07 8.66
C GLN A 146 5.38 18.17 9.60
N LYS A 147 5.41 16.85 9.36
CA LYS A 147 6.15 15.90 10.22
C LYS A 147 7.65 15.92 9.91
N ARG A 148 8.48 15.45 10.84
CA ARG A 148 9.96 15.44 10.67
C ARG A 148 10.46 14.48 9.59
N CYS A 149 10.10 13.19 9.68
CA CYS A 149 10.68 12.12 8.85
C CYS A 149 9.77 11.67 7.70
N HIS A 150 8.46 11.57 7.96
CA HIS A 150 7.46 11.12 6.98
C HIS A 150 7.48 11.86 5.63
N PRO A 151 7.71 13.19 5.56
CA PRO A 151 7.72 13.87 4.27
C PRO A 151 8.87 13.44 3.36
N ILE A 152 9.97 12.90 3.87
CA ILE A 152 11.18 12.63 3.08
C ILE A 152 10.85 11.72 1.89
N PHE A 153 10.16 10.61 2.14
CA PHE A 153 9.72 9.68 1.11
C PHE A 153 8.77 10.35 0.11
N PHE A 154 7.77 11.10 0.59
CA PHE A 154 6.78 11.73 -0.29
C PHE A 154 7.32 12.93 -1.07
N LYS A 155 8.34 13.63 -0.55
CA LYS A 155 9.09 14.67 -1.27
C LYS A 155 9.88 14.06 -2.41
N GLN A 156 10.49 12.89 -2.21
CA GLN A 156 11.18 12.16 -3.29
C GLN A 156 10.19 11.62 -4.32
N LEU A 157 9.08 11.03 -3.86
CA LEU A 157 8.01 10.50 -4.71
C LEU A 157 7.35 11.57 -5.59
N ASN A 158 7.17 12.79 -5.07
CA ASN A 158 6.48 13.88 -5.77
C ASN A 158 7.41 14.97 -6.33
N GLY A 159 8.70 14.95 -5.98
CA GLY A 159 9.63 16.03 -6.29
C GLY A 159 10.34 15.87 -7.63
N ASP A 160 10.57 14.64 -8.08
CA ASP A 160 11.15 14.36 -9.40
C ASP A 160 10.07 13.90 -10.37
N ASN A 161 9.91 14.66 -11.46
CA ASN A 161 8.98 14.35 -12.54
C ASN A 161 9.29 13.03 -13.25
N LEU A 162 10.43 12.39 -13.01
CA LEU A 162 10.80 11.11 -13.57
C LEU A 162 10.36 9.91 -12.73
N ILE A 163 9.93 10.10 -11.48
CA ILE A 163 9.45 9.02 -10.61
C ILE A 163 8.02 8.62 -10.98
N ASP A 164 7.76 7.32 -11.00
CA ASP A 164 6.41 6.79 -11.22
C ASP A 164 5.77 6.37 -9.89
N ARG A 165 4.74 7.11 -9.49
CA ARG A 165 4.02 6.85 -8.25
C ARG A 165 3.27 5.54 -8.24
N LYS A 166 2.64 5.16 -9.36
CA LYS A 166 1.82 3.95 -9.43
C LYS A 166 2.71 2.71 -9.46
N GLU A 167 3.77 2.75 -10.26
CA GLU A 167 4.74 1.65 -10.33
C GLU A 167 5.50 1.50 -9.00
N SER A 168 5.87 2.59 -8.32
CA SER A 168 6.50 2.54 -6.99
C SER A 168 5.59 1.97 -5.89
N ALA A 169 4.27 1.89 -6.16
CA ALA A 169 3.27 1.36 -5.25
C ALA A 169 2.78 -0.06 -5.60
N LEU A 170 3.43 -0.76 -6.54
CA LEU A 170 2.98 -2.09 -6.96
C LEU A 170 2.98 -3.10 -5.81
N TRP A 171 3.97 -3.05 -4.91
CA TRP A 171 4.00 -3.92 -3.73
C TRP A 171 2.82 -3.70 -2.76
N LEU A 172 2.19 -2.51 -2.73
CA LEU A 172 0.99 -2.23 -1.93
C LEU A 172 -0.31 -2.68 -2.62
N THR A 173 -0.35 -2.58 -3.94
CA THR A 173 -1.56 -2.83 -4.74
C THR A 173 -1.68 -4.29 -5.19
N HIS A 174 -0.56 -4.92 -5.53
CA HIS A 174 -0.47 -6.27 -6.09
C HIS A 174 0.44 -7.20 -5.29
N GLY A 175 1.17 -6.69 -4.29
CA GLY A 175 2.03 -7.50 -3.45
C GLY A 175 1.22 -8.41 -2.52
N ASN A 176 1.71 -9.64 -2.36
CA ASN A 176 1.16 -10.62 -1.45
C ASN A 176 1.96 -10.60 -0.15
N ILE A 177 1.63 -9.66 0.73
CA ILE A 177 2.35 -9.41 1.98
C ILE A 177 1.40 -9.46 3.16
N SER A 178 1.92 -9.88 4.32
CA SER A 178 1.16 -9.83 5.56
C SER A 178 0.90 -8.36 5.94
N ALA A 179 -0.19 -8.12 6.68
CA ALA A 179 -0.52 -6.77 7.14
C ALA A 179 0.53 -6.18 8.10
N ARG A 180 1.29 -7.05 8.78
CA ARG A 180 2.41 -6.67 9.66
C ARG A 180 3.65 -6.29 8.85
N ASP A 181 3.98 -7.06 7.82
CA ASP A 181 5.10 -6.73 6.92
C ASP A 181 4.83 -5.42 6.17
N GLU A 182 3.59 -5.21 5.71
CA GLU A 182 3.19 -3.94 5.11
C GLU A 182 3.45 -2.77 6.07
N ALA A 183 3.10 -2.93 7.35
CA ALA A 183 3.37 -1.90 8.36
C ALA A 183 4.88 -1.66 8.56
N ALA A 184 5.67 -2.73 8.57
CA ALA A 184 7.12 -2.68 8.71
C ALA A 184 7.80 -1.96 7.53
N TYR A 185 7.40 -2.29 6.30
CA TYR A 185 7.93 -1.66 5.10
C TYR A 185 7.48 -0.20 4.96
N CYS A 186 6.24 0.13 5.34
CA CYS A 186 5.84 1.53 5.41
C CYS A 186 6.69 2.30 6.44
N ALA A 187 6.93 1.74 7.63
CA ALA A 187 7.78 2.37 8.63
C ALA A 187 9.23 2.57 8.16
N LEU A 188 9.75 1.61 7.36
CA LEU A 188 11.04 1.74 6.68
C LEU A 188 11.07 2.95 5.76
N GLN A 189 10.10 3.03 4.84
CA GLN A 189 10.00 4.13 3.88
C GLN A 189 9.80 5.48 4.59
N ASP A 190 9.06 5.52 5.70
CA ASP A 190 8.84 6.75 6.49
C ASP A 190 10.06 7.16 7.33
N ARG A 191 11.18 6.41 7.26
CA ARG A 191 12.37 6.55 8.12
C ARG A 191 12.07 6.52 9.62
N ASN A 192 10.98 5.85 9.98
CA ASN A 192 10.38 5.93 11.31
C ASN A 192 10.65 4.67 12.16
N ILE A 193 11.44 3.71 11.66
CA ILE A 193 11.74 2.47 12.42
C ILE A 193 12.48 2.77 13.74
N PHE A 194 13.24 3.85 13.79
CA PHE A 194 14.09 4.15 14.95
C PHE A 194 13.52 5.14 15.96
N MET A 195 12.30 5.65 15.74
CA MET A 195 11.61 6.59 16.66
C MET A 195 12.43 7.84 17.02
N GLY A 196 13.35 8.27 16.17
CA GLY A 196 14.24 9.42 16.46
C GLY A 196 15.45 9.10 17.35
N ASN A 197 15.55 7.88 17.89
CA ASN A 197 16.70 7.42 18.66
C ASN A 197 17.80 6.99 17.69
N TYR A 198 18.67 7.94 17.33
CA TYR A 198 19.78 7.69 16.44
C TYR A 198 21.10 7.68 17.20
N ASP A 199 21.60 6.47 17.45
CA ASP A 199 22.96 6.28 17.96
C ASP A 199 23.99 6.51 16.85
N LYS A 200 25.27 6.59 17.22
CA LYS A 200 26.34 6.47 16.23
C LYS A 200 26.29 5.08 15.59
N CYS A 201 26.55 5.02 14.28
CA CYS A 201 26.62 3.78 13.54
C CYS A 201 27.67 2.85 14.16
N LYS A 202 27.26 1.67 14.61
CA LYS A 202 28.15 0.68 15.25
C LYS A 202 29.26 0.19 14.32
N HIS A 203 29.03 0.27 13.00
CA HIS A 203 29.98 -0.17 11.99
C HIS A 203 31.02 0.89 11.67
N CYS A 204 30.62 2.02 11.06
CA CYS A 204 31.58 3.04 10.64
C CYS A 204 32.03 3.97 11.76
N LYS A 205 31.25 4.08 12.85
CA LYS A 205 31.46 4.99 14.01
C LYS A 205 31.54 6.49 13.69
N GLY A 206 31.60 6.88 12.42
CA GLY A 206 31.73 8.27 11.97
C GLY A 206 30.42 8.99 11.65
N ALA A 207 29.32 8.27 11.46
CA ALA A 207 28.01 8.85 11.11
C ALA A 207 26.90 8.36 12.04
N THR A 208 25.83 9.14 12.12
CA THR A 208 24.58 8.79 12.80
C THR A 208 23.90 7.61 12.09
N ALA A 209 23.40 6.63 12.85
CA ALA A 209 22.74 5.42 12.35
C ALA A 209 21.32 5.67 11.83
N THR A 210 21.17 6.59 10.88
CA THR A 210 19.89 6.83 10.21
C THR A 210 19.54 5.68 9.26
N VAL A 211 18.26 5.59 8.87
CA VAL A 211 17.82 4.59 7.88
C VAL A 211 18.57 4.77 6.57
N ASP A 212 18.67 6.00 6.05
CA ASP A 212 19.41 6.28 4.81
C ASP A 212 20.89 5.91 4.91
N HIS A 213 21.53 6.18 6.07
CA HIS A 213 22.92 5.80 6.29
C HIS A 213 23.10 4.28 6.26
N LEU A 214 22.29 3.55 7.03
CA LEU A 214 22.38 2.08 7.10
C LEU A 214 21.96 1.40 5.80
N ALA A 215 21.06 2.00 5.01
CA ALA A 215 20.60 1.44 3.75
C ALA A 215 21.60 1.64 2.61
N THR A 216 22.28 2.79 2.52
CA THR A 216 23.10 3.12 1.34
C THR A 216 24.39 3.92 1.57
N CYS A 217 24.72 4.37 2.79
CA CYS A 217 25.90 5.22 3.01
C CYS A 217 26.95 4.61 3.93
N CYS A 218 26.64 3.55 4.68
CA CYS A 218 27.61 2.92 5.57
C CYS A 218 28.63 2.10 4.77
N GLU A 219 29.80 2.66 4.50
CA GLU A 219 30.86 2.04 3.69
C GLU A 219 31.19 0.60 4.10
N ARG A 220 31.21 0.32 5.41
CA ARG A 220 31.52 -1.03 5.94
C ARG A 220 30.44 -2.07 5.67
N LYS A 221 29.20 -1.66 5.40
CA LYS A 221 28.07 -2.55 5.09
C LYS A 221 27.65 -2.50 3.62
N LEU A 222 27.98 -1.41 2.94
CA LEU A 222 27.36 -1.04 1.67
C LEU A 222 27.46 -2.15 0.64
N ALA A 223 28.65 -2.73 0.44
CA ALA A 223 28.87 -3.81 -0.52
C ALA A 223 28.01 -5.04 -0.20
N PHE A 224 28.05 -5.51 1.05
CA PHE A 224 27.30 -6.69 1.49
C PHE A 224 25.77 -6.49 1.39
N ASP A 225 25.26 -5.37 1.91
CA ASP A 225 23.82 -5.08 1.90
C ASP A 225 23.32 -4.78 0.47
N TYR A 226 24.14 -4.18 -0.38
CA TYR A 226 23.86 -4.04 -1.82
C TYR A 226 23.74 -5.40 -2.50
N THR A 227 24.76 -6.27 -2.40
CA THR A 227 24.78 -7.58 -3.05
C THR A 227 23.60 -8.45 -2.62
N ARG A 228 23.21 -8.43 -1.34
CA ARG A 228 22.03 -9.16 -0.87
C ARG A 228 20.75 -8.71 -1.55
N ARG A 229 20.50 -7.41 -1.60
CA ARG A 229 19.28 -6.87 -2.25
C ARG A 229 19.30 -7.15 -3.75
N HIS A 230 20.46 -6.99 -4.38
CA HIS A 230 20.66 -7.23 -5.81
C HIS A 230 20.31 -8.68 -6.17
N ASN A 231 20.88 -9.64 -5.45
CA ASN A 231 20.69 -11.07 -5.72
C ASN A 231 19.24 -11.51 -5.52
N GLU A 232 18.50 -10.88 -4.61
CA GLU A 232 17.07 -11.15 -4.43
C GLU A 232 16.24 -10.77 -5.67
N VAL A 233 16.53 -9.63 -6.29
CA VAL A 233 15.89 -9.21 -7.54
C VAL A 233 16.36 -10.09 -8.70
N LEU A 234 17.67 -10.31 -8.82
CA LEU A 234 18.27 -11.15 -9.86
C LEU A 234 17.71 -12.58 -9.85
N LYS A 235 17.48 -13.15 -8.66
CA LYS A 235 16.83 -14.44 -8.48
C LYS A 235 15.39 -14.47 -8.98
N CYS A 236 14.62 -13.41 -8.76
CA CYS A 236 13.25 -13.31 -9.25
C CYS A 236 13.21 -13.24 -10.79
N VAL A 237 14.08 -12.41 -11.37
CA VAL A 237 14.15 -12.21 -12.81
C VAL A 237 14.63 -13.47 -13.52
N SER A 238 15.71 -14.09 -13.05
CA SER A 238 16.24 -15.32 -13.65
C SER A 238 15.21 -16.46 -13.61
N LEU A 239 14.51 -16.68 -12.50
CA LEU A 239 13.44 -17.66 -12.42
C LEU A 239 12.31 -17.36 -13.42
N HIS A 240 11.89 -16.10 -13.53
CA HIS A 240 10.86 -15.69 -14.49
C HIS A 240 11.28 -16.01 -15.93
N LEU A 241 12.49 -15.61 -16.33
CA LEU A 241 13.00 -15.83 -17.67
C LEU A 241 13.15 -17.33 -17.98
N CYS A 242 13.73 -18.11 -17.06
CA CYS A 242 13.85 -19.56 -17.24
C CYS A 242 12.49 -20.24 -17.41
N ARG A 243 11.44 -19.78 -16.70
CA ARG A 243 10.07 -20.29 -16.87
C ARG A 243 9.46 -19.88 -18.19
N MET A 244 9.62 -18.61 -18.56
CA MET A 244 9.06 -18.05 -19.79
C MET A 244 9.58 -18.77 -21.05
N PHE A 245 10.85 -19.18 -21.04
CA PHE A 245 11.46 -19.93 -22.13
C PHE A 245 11.43 -21.46 -21.95
N ASN A 246 10.71 -21.96 -20.93
CA ASN A 246 10.64 -23.40 -20.59
C ASN A 246 12.01 -24.07 -20.36
N LEU A 247 13.02 -23.31 -19.93
CA LEU A 247 14.36 -23.80 -19.63
C LEU A 247 14.39 -24.63 -18.34
N ILE A 248 13.46 -24.39 -17.42
CA ILE A 248 13.30 -25.16 -16.18
C ILE A 248 11.83 -25.49 -15.91
N LYS A 249 11.58 -26.65 -15.31
CA LYS A 249 10.23 -27.07 -14.88
C LYS A 249 9.81 -26.46 -13.53
N ARG A 250 10.73 -25.83 -12.79
CA ARG A 250 10.46 -25.32 -11.44
C ARG A 250 9.61 -24.06 -11.48
N LYS A 251 8.47 -24.09 -10.80
CA LYS A 251 7.57 -22.93 -10.67
C LYS A 251 7.93 -22.02 -9.49
N LYS A 252 8.54 -22.59 -8.45
CA LYS A 252 8.72 -21.99 -7.11
C LYS A 252 10.08 -21.31 -6.94
N ILE A 253 10.11 -20.14 -6.30
CA ILE A 253 11.36 -19.46 -5.94
C ILE A 253 12.07 -20.13 -4.75
N LYS A 254 11.29 -20.79 -3.88
CA LYS A 254 11.82 -21.55 -2.75
C LYS A 254 12.66 -22.73 -3.26
N GLY A 255 13.93 -22.73 -2.86
CA GLY A 255 14.92 -23.71 -3.28
C GLY A 255 15.40 -23.55 -4.74
N TYR A 256 14.94 -22.54 -5.49
CA TYR A 256 15.55 -22.20 -6.78
C TYR A 256 17.00 -21.76 -6.54
N VAL A 257 17.92 -22.38 -7.27
CA VAL A 257 19.34 -22.06 -7.29
C VAL A 257 19.66 -21.55 -8.68
N MET A 258 20.27 -20.38 -8.76
CA MET A 258 20.67 -19.79 -10.02
C MET A 258 21.88 -20.55 -10.55
N GLN A 259 21.74 -21.11 -11.76
CA GLN A 259 22.83 -21.77 -12.48
C GLN A 259 23.51 -20.76 -13.40
N GLU A 260 24.82 -20.89 -13.60
CA GLU A 260 25.58 -19.97 -14.46
C GLU A 260 25.08 -19.99 -15.91
N THR A 261 24.67 -21.15 -16.42
CA THR A 261 24.11 -21.30 -17.76
C THR A 261 23.01 -22.35 -17.76
N VAL A 262 21.88 -22.02 -18.39
CA VAL A 262 20.75 -22.93 -18.63
C VAL A 262 20.38 -22.85 -20.11
N THR A 263 20.27 -23.99 -20.79
CA THR A 263 19.95 -24.05 -22.22
C THR A 263 19.04 -25.24 -22.53
N ASP A 264 18.13 -25.07 -23.48
CA ASP A 264 17.35 -26.16 -24.09
C ASP A 264 17.89 -26.58 -25.47
N GLY A 265 19.10 -26.11 -25.81
CA GLY A 265 19.73 -26.26 -27.13
C GLY A 265 19.33 -25.17 -28.13
N THR A 266 18.19 -24.51 -27.94
CA THR A 266 17.74 -23.39 -28.79
C THR A 266 17.95 -22.05 -28.08
N ASN A 267 17.35 -21.89 -26.90
CA ASN A 267 17.45 -20.69 -26.09
C ASN A 267 18.43 -20.92 -24.97
N GLU A 268 19.16 -19.86 -24.59
CA GLU A 268 20.19 -19.93 -23.58
C GLU A 268 20.08 -18.74 -22.64
N LEU A 269 20.12 -19.01 -21.34
CA LEU A 269 20.20 -18.00 -20.30
C LEU A 269 21.50 -18.18 -19.54
N ARG A 270 22.32 -17.12 -19.51
CA ARG A 270 23.57 -17.06 -18.74
C ARG A 270 23.45 -16.02 -17.64
N ILE A 271 24.01 -16.32 -16.47
CA ILE A 271 24.00 -15.46 -15.30
C ILE A 271 25.43 -15.17 -14.89
N ASP A 272 25.76 -13.92 -14.59
CA ASP A 272 27.08 -13.47 -14.11
C ASP A 272 28.26 -14.06 -14.90
N THR A 273 28.11 -14.23 -16.22
CA THR A 273 29.11 -14.89 -17.07
C THR A 273 29.78 -13.88 -17.99
N ALA A 274 31.10 -13.91 -18.10
CA ALA A 274 31.81 -13.03 -19.03
C ALA A 274 31.60 -13.47 -20.48
N VAL A 275 31.24 -12.52 -21.35
CA VAL A 275 31.16 -12.73 -22.79
C VAL A 275 32.57 -12.70 -23.37
N LYS A 276 32.93 -13.76 -24.11
CA LYS A 276 34.14 -13.80 -24.91
C LYS A 276 33.87 -13.08 -26.24
N THR A 277 34.62 -12.03 -26.51
CA THR A 277 34.57 -11.24 -27.74
C THR A 277 35.98 -11.07 -28.28
N ASP A 278 36.13 -10.98 -29.60
CA ASP A 278 37.44 -10.77 -30.23
C ASP A 278 37.99 -9.37 -29.93
N ALA A 279 37.09 -8.38 -29.82
CA ALA A 279 37.41 -7.05 -29.33
C ALA A 279 37.54 -7.04 -27.79
N ARG A 280 38.52 -6.28 -27.27
CA ARG A 280 38.68 -6.07 -25.82
C ARG A 280 37.62 -5.09 -25.32
N ILE A 281 36.52 -5.61 -24.79
CA ILE A 281 35.43 -4.81 -24.19
C ILE A 281 35.63 -4.69 -22.68
N THR A 282 35.54 -3.47 -22.14
CA THR A 282 35.68 -3.20 -20.71
C THR A 282 34.54 -3.80 -19.88
N ASN A 283 33.30 -3.60 -20.31
CA ASN A 283 32.10 -4.14 -19.66
C ASN A 283 31.63 -5.39 -20.43
N ASN A 284 32.09 -6.57 -20.02
CA ASN A 284 31.75 -7.84 -20.69
C ASN A 284 31.05 -8.87 -19.80
N ARG A 285 30.74 -8.55 -18.54
CA ARG A 285 30.05 -9.45 -17.60
C ARG A 285 28.72 -8.85 -17.13
N PRO A 286 27.62 -9.02 -17.88
CA PRO A 286 26.28 -8.63 -17.44
C PRO A 286 25.69 -9.58 -16.40
N ASP A 287 24.70 -9.11 -15.63
CA ASP A 287 24.02 -9.93 -14.62
C ASP A 287 23.24 -11.09 -15.26
N ILE A 288 22.48 -10.84 -16.33
CA ILE A 288 21.84 -11.89 -17.16
C ILE A 288 22.05 -11.60 -18.64
N GLN A 289 22.35 -12.65 -19.40
CA GLN A 289 22.25 -12.68 -20.85
C GLN A 289 21.19 -13.71 -21.24
N LEU A 290 20.25 -13.31 -22.08
CA LEU A 290 19.21 -14.19 -22.62
C LEU A 290 19.31 -14.19 -24.14
N TYR A 291 19.63 -15.34 -24.70
CA TYR A 291 19.69 -15.60 -26.13
C TYR A 291 18.39 -16.29 -26.55
N ASP A 292 17.47 -15.51 -27.12
CA ASP A 292 16.24 -16.00 -27.73
C ASP A 292 16.48 -16.23 -29.21
N ARG A 293 16.95 -17.43 -29.56
CA ARG A 293 17.24 -17.79 -30.95
C ARG A 293 15.98 -18.00 -31.77
N ARG A 294 14.85 -18.30 -31.12
CA ARG A 294 13.56 -18.48 -31.81
C ARG A 294 13.08 -17.16 -32.40
N ASN A 295 13.14 -16.08 -31.62
CA ASN A 295 12.75 -14.75 -32.08
C ASN A 295 13.94 -13.92 -32.60
N LYS A 296 15.14 -14.50 -32.66
CA LYS A 296 16.40 -13.86 -33.09
C LYS A 296 16.72 -12.58 -32.31
N ARG A 297 16.69 -12.63 -30.97
CA ARG A 297 16.97 -11.48 -30.11
C ARG A 297 17.86 -11.85 -28.94
N ILE A 298 18.68 -10.89 -28.50
CA ILE A 298 19.47 -11.02 -27.28
C ILE A 298 19.02 -9.93 -26.28
N PHE A 299 18.81 -10.32 -25.03
CA PHE A 299 18.56 -9.38 -23.95
C PHE A 299 19.70 -9.42 -22.95
N ILE A 300 20.20 -8.23 -22.60
CA ILE A 300 21.19 -8.03 -21.54
C ILE A 300 20.46 -7.39 -20.38
N VAL A 301 20.28 -8.09 -19.27
CA VAL A 301 19.59 -7.55 -18.09
C VAL A 301 20.62 -7.12 -17.06
N GLU A 302 20.40 -5.93 -16.52
CA GLU A 302 21.28 -5.33 -15.53
C GLU A 302 20.44 -4.81 -14.35
N VAL A 303 20.65 -5.35 -13.17
CA VAL A 303 19.91 -5.03 -11.94
C VAL A 303 20.66 -3.96 -11.14
N GLY A 304 19.95 -2.96 -10.64
CA GLY A 304 20.53 -1.89 -9.82
C GLY A 304 19.71 -1.57 -8.60
N ILE A 305 20.38 -1.44 -7.44
CA ILE A 305 19.73 -0.98 -6.21
C ILE A 305 20.49 0.21 -5.65
N THR A 306 19.79 1.33 -5.51
CA THR A 306 20.45 2.63 -5.26
C THR A 306 19.71 3.44 -4.21
N CYS A 307 20.20 4.64 -3.92
CA CYS A 307 19.48 5.61 -3.11
C CYS A 307 18.37 6.31 -3.93
N PRO A 308 17.28 6.77 -3.28
CA PRO A 308 16.15 7.39 -3.96
C PRO A 308 16.53 8.56 -4.88
N THR A 309 17.54 9.34 -4.49
CA THR A 309 17.98 10.53 -5.22
C THR A 309 18.77 10.23 -6.50
N LYS A 310 19.22 8.99 -6.70
CA LYS A 310 20.05 8.58 -7.86
C LYS A 310 19.37 7.55 -8.74
N VAL A 311 18.09 7.25 -8.53
CA VAL A 311 17.40 6.17 -9.24
C VAL A 311 17.37 6.40 -10.76
N SER A 312 17.09 7.64 -11.19
CA SER A 312 17.08 8.02 -12.61
C SER A 312 18.46 7.94 -13.27
N ASP A 313 19.49 8.49 -12.61
CA ASP A 313 20.87 8.44 -13.10
C ASP A 313 21.38 7.00 -13.18
N THR A 314 21.05 6.18 -12.19
CA THR A 314 21.45 4.77 -12.13
C THR A 314 20.77 3.97 -13.23
N GLU A 315 19.49 4.21 -13.49
CA GLU A 315 18.76 3.59 -14.61
C GLU A 315 19.40 3.94 -15.96
N SER A 316 19.65 5.23 -16.19
CA SER A 316 20.27 5.73 -17.42
C SER A 316 21.68 5.17 -17.64
N HIS A 317 22.48 5.12 -16.57
CA HIS A 317 23.83 4.55 -16.60
C HIS A 317 23.79 3.06 -16.94
N LYS A 318 22.94 2.28 -16.25
CA LYS A 318 22.82 0.82 -16.49
C LYS A 318 22.25 0.51 -17.87
N GLN A 319 21.36 1.33 -18.41
CA GLN A 319 20.86 1.18 -19.77
C GLN A 319 21.99 1.22 -20.81
N ARG A 320 22.94 2.15 -20.64
CA ARG A 320 24.02 2.40 -21.62
C ARG A 320 25.28 1.59 -21.36
N LYS A 321 25.42 0.99 -20.17
CA LYS A 321 26.63 0.28 -19.70
C LYS A 321 27.14 -0.77 -20.69
N TYR A 322 26.22 -1.47 -21.38
CA TYR A 322 26.52 -2.55 -22.32
C TYR A 322 26.20 -2.21 -23.79
N ASP A 323 26.11 -0.92 -24.17
CA ASP A 323 25.81 -0.54 -25.56
C ASP A 323 26.87 -1.06 -26.55
N VAL A 324 28.15 -1.03 -26.16
CA VAL A 324 29.26 -1.59 -26.97
C VAL A 324 29.14 -3.11 -27.06
N LEU A 325 28.92 -3.79 -25.93
CA LEU A 325 28.74 -5.25 -25.90
C LEU A 325 27.52 -5.69 -26.72
N ALA A 326 26.43 -4.95 -26.68
CA ALA A 326 25.23 -5.23 -27.45
C ALA A 326 25.50 -5.17 -28.97
N LYS A 327 26.28 -4.19 -29.44
CA LYS A 327 26.69 -4.11 -30.85
C LYS A 327 27.56 -5.31 -31.28
N GLU A 328 28.51 -5.70 -30.45
CA GLU A 328 29.39 -6.84 -30.70
C GLU A 328 28.61 -8.16 -30.71
N LEU A 329 27.72 -8.38 -29.74
CA LEU A 329 26.82 -9.54 -29.72
C LEU A 329 25.90 -9.59 -30.95
N CYS A 330 25.46 -8.42 -31.43
CA CYS A 330 24.69 -8.33 -32.67
C CYS A 330 25.50 -8.78 -33.88
N GLY A 331 26.77 -8.40 -33.98
CA GLY A 331 27.67 -8.85 -35.05
C GLY A 331 27.96 -10.35 -34.98
N ILE A 332 28.31 -10.86 -33.80
CA ILE A 332 28.69 -12.27 -33.59
C ILE A 332 27.53 -13.23 -33.89
N HIS A 333 26.33 -12.88 -33.43
CA HIS A 333 25.18 -13.78 -33.52
C HIS A 333 24.19 -13.43 -34.64
N ASN A 334 24.39 -12.30 -35.33
CA ASN A 334 23.44 -11.75 -36.28
C ASN A 334 22.01 -11.61 -35.69
N MET A 335 21.93 -11.18 -34.43
CA MET A 335 20.69 -11.00 -33.67
C MET A 335 20.71 -9.65 -32.94
N PRO A 336 19.68 -8.78 -33.08
CA PRO A 336 19.62 -7.54 -32.32
C PRO A 336 19.69 -7.79 -30.81
N ALA A 337 20.65 -7.14 -30.16
CA ALA A 337 20.83 -7.16 -28.72
C ALA A 337 20.35 -5.85 -28.08
N CYS A 338 19.70 -5.91 -26.92
CA CYS A 338 19.36 -4.70 -26.16
C CYS A 338 19.50 -4.87 -24.65
N THR A 339 19.88 -3.77 -23.99
CA THR A 339 20.02 -3.69 -22.54
C THR A 339 18.68 -3.35 -21.87
N VAL A 340 18.38 -4.04 -20.78
CA VAL A 340 17.18 -3.90 -19.95
C VAL A 340 17.62 -3.59 -18.51
N PRO A 341 17.65 -2.31 -18.10
CA PRO A 341 17.93 -1.95 -16.72
C PRO A 341 16.71 -2.27 -15.83
N ILE A 342 16.96 -2.88 -14.67
CA ILE A 342 15.98 -3.10 -13.61
C ILE A 342 16.48 -2.40 -12.37
N VAL A 343 16.03 -1.17 -12.12
CA VAL A 343 16.55 -0.32 -11.05
C VAL A 343 15.47 0.02 -10.04
N TYR A 344 15.79 -0.25 -8.76
CA TYR A 344 14.99 0.12 -7.61
C TYR A 344 15.80 1.02 -6.68
N SER A 345 15.16 1.99 -6.03
CA SER A 345 15.71 2.51 -4.79
C SER A 345 15.55 1.49 -3.66
N TRP A 346 16.33 1.61 -2.59
CA TRP A 346 16.18 0.74 -1.42
C TRP A 346 14.81 0.88 -0.72
N ASP A 347 14.13 2.02 -0.90
CA ASP A 347 12.78 2.29 -0.41
C ASP A 347 11.69 2.04 -1.48
N GLY A 348 12.03 1.38 -2.60
CA GLY A 348 11.07 0.85 -3.58
C GLY A 348 10.58 1.82 -4.65
N LEU A 349 11.16 3.02 -4.75
CA LEU A 349 10.91 3.96 -5.83
C LEU A 349 11.49 3.46 -7.16
N VAL A 350 10.76 3.76 -8.22
CA VAL A 350 11.14 3.49 -9.62
C VAL A 350 10.77 4.66 -10.51
N THR A 351 11.39 4.73 -11.68
CA THR A 351 11.11 5.77 -12.68
C THR A 351 9.88 5.42 -13.54
N LYS A 352 9.45 6.37 -14.36
CA LYS A 352 8.42 6.21 -15.40
C LYS A 352 8.84 5.28 -16.53
N TYR A 353 10.14 5.02 -16.71
CA TYR A 353 10.63 4.14 -17.77
C TYR A 353 10.73 2.67 -17.33
N HIS A 354 10.82 2.43 -16.01
CA HIS A 354 10.96 1.11 -15.42
C HIS A 354 9.96 0.06 -15.94
N ALA A 355 8.67 0.43 -16.03
CA ALA A 355 7.64 -0.47 -16.56
C ALA A 355 7.92 -0.90 -18.01
N LYS A 356 8.28 0.07 -18.85
CA LYS A 356 8.61 -0.15 -20.27
C LYS A 356 9.84 -1.03 -20.43
N HIS A 357 10.83 -0.92 -19.54
CA HIS A 357 11.99 -1.82 -19.54
C HIS A 357 11.57 -3.27 -19.23
N LEU A 358 10.77 -3.48 -18.19
CA LEU A 358 10.31 -4.80 -17.77
C LEU A 358 9.33 -5.46 -18.77
N GLU A 359 8.61 -4.67 -19.56
CA GLU A 359 7.78 -5.16 -20.67
C GLU A 359 8.60 -5.82 -21.78
N LYS A 360 9.83 -5.36 -22.04
CA LYS A 360 10.70 -5.93 -23.09
C LYS A 360 11.01 -7.42 -22.86
N ILE A 361 11.03 -7.82 -21.59
CA ILE A 361 11.27 -9.20 -21.15
C ILE A 361 10.02 -9.82 -20.51
N ALA A 362 8.84 -9.24 -20.80
CA ALA A 362 7.52 -9.70 -20.40
C ALA A 362 7.40 -10.05 -18.91
N VAL A 363 7.99 -9.26 -18.01
CA VAL A 363 7.87 -9.48 -16.56
C VAL A 363 6.47 -9.04 -16.10
N PRO A 364 5.62 -9.95 -15.56
CA PRO A 364 4.27 -9.65 -15.11
C PRO A 364 4.25 -8.75 -13.88
N ILE A 365 3.20 -7.93 -13.75
CA ILE A 365 2.98 -6.98 -12.63
C ILE A 365 3.15 -7.65 -11.25
N LYS A 366 2.64 -8.88 -11.08
CA LYS A 366 2.77 -9.65 -9.82
C LYS A 366 4.24 -9.91 -9.44
N ILE A 367 5.10 -10.20 -10.43
CA ILE A 367 6.54 -10.40 -10.21
C ILE A 367 7.23 -9.07 -9.90
N ARG A 368 6.83 -7.97 -10.57
CA ARG A 368 7.34 -6.61 -10.27
C ARG A 368 7.05 -6.22 -8.82
N ALA A 369 5.82 -6.43 -8.36
CA ALA A 369 5.40 -6.19 -6.99
C ALA A 369 6.19 -7.06 -5.99
N TYR A 370 6.46 -8.32 -6.34
CA TYR A 370 7.27 -9.21 -5.52
C TYR A 370 8.73 -8.77 -5.44
N MET A 371 9.35 -8.37 -6.55
CA MET A 371 10.72 -7.82 -6.56
C MET A 371 10.84 -6.60 -5.64
N GLN A 372 9.92 -5.64 -5.74
CA GLN A 372 9.87 -4.50 -4.80
C GLN A 372 9.75 -4.94 -3.35
N THR A 373 8.89 -5.92 -3.06
CA THR A 373 8.74 -6.48 -1.71
C THR A 373 10.06 -7.07 -1.21
N ARG A 374 10.83 -7.78 -2.06
CA ARG A 374 12.14 -8.32 -1.67
C ARG A 374 13.18 -7.25 -1.40
N VAL A 375 13.19 -6.16 -2.18
CA VAL A 375 14.07 -5.01 -1.93
C VAL A 375 13.76 -4.38 -0.57
N LEU A 376 12.47 -4.15 -0.27
CA LEU A 376 12.03 -3.58 1.01
C LEU A 376 12.34 -4.50 2.19
N ARG A 377 12.03 -5.80 2.07
CA ARG A 377 12.31 -6.81 3.11
C ARG A 377 13.78 -6.88 3.44
N THR A 378 14.62 -7.02 2.42
CA THR A 378 16.06 -7.18 2.59
C THR A 378 16.70 -5.90 3.14
N THR A 379 16.20 -4.73 2.72
CA THR A 379 16.62 -3.46 3.32
C THR A 379 16.22 -3.37 4.78
N LEU A 380 14.98 -3.72 5.13
CA LEU A 380 14.50 -3.72 6.52
C LEU A 380 15.36 -4.63 7.40
N ASP A 381 15.63 -5.85 6.95
CA ASP A 381 16.47 -6.79 7.69
C ASP A 381 17.88 -6.24 7.89
N SER A 382 18.47 -5.65 6.86
CA SER A 382 19.81 -5.07 6.92
C SER A 382 19.87 -3.87 7.87
N VAL A 383 18.89 -2.97 7.81
CA VAL A 383 18.81 -1.76 8.65
C VAL A 383 18.51 -2.10 10.11
N THR A 384 17.75 -3.17 10.38
CA THR A 384 17.34 -3.53 11.75
C THR A 384 18.23 -4.58 12.42
N HIS A 385 19.18 -5.17 11.69
CA HIS A 385 20.03 -6.28 12.15
C HIS A 385 20.66 -6.06 13.53
N ASP A 386 21.29 -4.89 13.74
CA ASP A 386 22.02 -4.59 14.98
C ASP A 386 21.13 -4.35 16.19
N ARG A 387 19.84 -4.06 15.98
CA ARG A 387 18.84 -3.94 17.05
C ARG A 387 18.21 -5.28 17.39
N ARG A 388 18.12 -6.23 16.43
CA ARG A 388 17.63 -7.58 16.68
C ARG A 388 18.59 -8.41 17.52
N ARG A 389 19.91 -8.22 17.38
CA ARG A 389 20.93 -8.93 18.18
C ARG A 389 20.89 -8.64 19.69
N GLY A 390 20.02 -7.73 20.17
CA GLY A 390 19.82 -7.44 21.59
C GLY A 390 18.43 -7.81 22.13
N VAL A 391 17.57 -8.47 21.34
CA VAL A 391 16.22 -8.90 21.73
C VAL A 391 16.04 -10.35 21.31
N GLU A 392 15.60 -11.21 22.23
CA GLU A 392 15.38 -12.66 22.03
C GLU A 392 14.69 -12.98 20.69
N GLU A 393 15.17 -14.03 20.03
CA GLU A 393 14.80 -14.46 18.69
C GLU A 393 13.28 -14.66 18.53
N ARG A 394 12.77 -14.26 17.36
CA ARG A 394 11.37 -14.50 16.97
C ARG A 394 11.12 -16.00 16.79
N GLU A 395 10.00 -16.48 17.29
CA GLU A 395 9.35 -17.71 16.82
C GLU A 395 9.23 -17.71 15.28
N PRO A 396 9.45 -18.85 14.60
CA PRO A 396 9.51 -18.89 13.14
C PRO A 396 8.14 -18.61 12.51
N GLU A 397 8.01 -17.43 11.88
CA GLU A 397 6.82 -17.02 11.14
C GLU A 397 6.60 -17.89 9.89
N GLU A 398 5.33 -18.12 9.55
CA GLU A 398 4.92 -18.71 8.29
C GLU A 398 5.52 -17.90 7.12
N LYS A 399 6.33 -18.56 6.31
CA LYS A 399 7.26 -17.91 5.40
C LYS A 399 6.46 -17.23 4.28
N LEU A 400 6.77 -15.96 3.96
CA LEU A 400 6.17 -15.20 2.84
C LEU A 400 6.18 -16.01 1.52
N GLU A 401 7.18 -16.89 1.41
CA GLU A 401 7.33 -17.89 0.38
C GLU A 401 6.11 -18.83 0.28
N ASP A 402 5.57 -19.35 1.39
CA ASP A 402 4.43 -20.28 1.45
C ASP A 402 3.10 -19.59 1.05
N ILE A 403 2.98 -18.27 1.27
CA ILE A 403 1.83 -17.47 0.83
C ILE A 403 1.88 -17.21 -0.69
N PHE A 404 3.08 -16.99 -1.25
CA PHE A 404 3.30 -16.86 -2.69
C PHE A 404 2.99 -18.18 -3.43
N GLU A 405 3.25 -19.32 -2.80
CA GLU A 405 2.91 -20.65 -3.33
C GLU A 405 1.41 -20.85 -3.55
N ARG A 406 0.59 -20.45 -2.57
CA ARG A 406 -0.87 -20.54 -2.67
C ARG A 406 -1.42 -19.66 -3.80
N PHE A 407 -0.70 -18.57 -4.12
CA PHE A 407 -1.13 -17.60 -5.12
C PHE A 407 -0.73 -17.99 -6.55
N LEU A 408 0.46 -18.56 -6.74
CA LEU A 408 0.87 -19.11 -8.05
C LEU A 408 0.04 -20.35 -8.43
N GLY A 409 -0.32 -21.19 -7.45
CA GLY A 409 -1.20 -22.34 -7.69
C GLY A 409 -2.64 -21.97 -8.11
N ASN A 410 -3.07 -20.73 -7.84
CA ASN A 410 -4.39 -20.22 -8.19
C ASN A 410 -4.44 -19.47 -9.52
N LEU A 411 -3.29 -19.24 -10.19
CA LEU A 411 -3.26 -18.69 -11.56
C LEU A 411 -3.62 -19.74 -12.62
N ASP A 412 -3.50 -21.03 -12.28
CA ASP A 412 -3.76 -22.17 -13.17
C ASP A 412 -5.21 -22.72 -13.04
N LYS A 413 -6.07 -22.09 -12.22
CA LYS A 413 -7.48 -22.48 -12.06
C LYS A 413 -8.38 -21.56 -12.89
N GLU A 414 -9.00 -22.10 -13.93
CA GLU A 414 -10.23 -21.52 -14.46
C GLU A 414 -11.24 -21.44 -13.31
N GLU A 415 -11.81 -20.25 -13.09
CA GLU A 415 -12.88 -20.05 -12.12
C GLU A 415 -14.07 -20.92 -12.52
N LYS A 416 -14.22 -22.07 -11.87
CA LYS A 416 -15.52 -22.76 -11.86
C LYS A 416 -16.50 -21.91 -11.03
N PRO A 417 -17.74 -21.68 -11.52
CA PRO A 417 -18.75 -20.99 -10.74
C PRO A 417 -18.99 -21.74 -9.42
N LEU A 418 -19.08 -21.01 -8.31
CA LEU A 418 -19.47 -21.56 -7.02
C LEU A 418 -20.95 -21.99 -7.09
N GLU A 419 -21.26 -23.21 -6.65
CA GLU A 419 -22.61 -23.77 -6.62
C GLU A 419 -23.50 -23.01 -5.61
N GLU A 420 -24.77 -22.80 -5.97
CA GLU A 420 -25.72 -21.92 -5.28
C GLU A 420 -25.98 -22.31 -3.80
N GLU A 421 -25.74 -23.56 -3.41
CA GLU A 421 -25.96 -24.07 -2.05
C GLU A 421 -24.97 -23.52 -0.99
N GLU A 422 -23.74 -23.15 -1.35
CA GLU A 422 -22.78 -22.58 -0.38
C GLU A 422 -23.13 -21.12 -0.01
N VAL A 423 -23.77 -20.39 -0.94
CA VAL A 423 -24.18 -18.99 -0.74
C VAL A 423 -25.42 -18.90 0.14
N GLU A 424 -26.38 -19.82 -0.01
CA GLU A 424 -27.59 -19.86 0.81
C GLU A 424 -27.27 -20.19 2.27
N ASN A 425 -26.35 -21.12 2.52
CA ASN A 425 -25.94 -21.51 3.88
C ASN A 425 -25.24 -20.37 4.66
N GLU A 426 -24.40 -19.55 4.00
CA GLU A 426 -23.78 -18.38 4.65
C GLU A 426 -24.77 -17.22 4.88
N LEU A 427 -25.77 -17.06 4.00
CA LEU A 427 -26.84 -16.07 4.14
C LEU A 427 -27.81 -16.43 5.27
N GLU A 428 -28.11 -17.72 5.46
CA GLU A 428 -28.98 -18.21 6.52
C GLU A 428 -28.31 -18.10 7.90
N PHE A 429 -27.01 -18.42 8.00
CA PHE A 429 -26.22 -18.21 9.22
C PHE A 429 -26.11 -16.72 9.62
N SER A 430 -26.09 -15.81 8.64
CA SER A 430 -26.08 -14.37 8.87
C SER A 430 -27.44 -13.79 9.30
N ARG A 431 -28.55 -14.28 8.74
CA ARG A 431 -29.91 -13.89 9.15
C ARG A 431 -30.17 -14.20 10.62
N ASP A 432 -29.70 -15.34 11.09
CA ASP A 432 -29.95 -15.84 12.43
C ASP A 432 -29.26 -15.00 13.53
N ARG A 433 -28.05 -14.48 13.21
CA ARG A 433 -27.34 -13.50 14.05
C ARG A 433 -28.07 -12.16 14.12
N VAL A 434 -28.61 -11.68 13.00
CA VAL A 434 -29.37 -10.41 12.94
C VAL A 434 -30.67 -10.51 13.75
N ILE A 435 -31.37 -11.66 13.70
CA ILE A 435 -32.57 -11.91 14.51
C ILE A 435 -32.25 -11.90 16.01
N ARG A 436 -31.14 -12.53 16.43
CA ARG A 436 -30.68 -12.50 17.83
C ARG A 436 -30.37 -11.08 18.32
N ILE A 437 -29.71 -10.27 17.50
CA ILE A 437 -29.40 -8.87 17.82
C ILE A 437 -30.69 -8.04 17.93
N ARG A 438 -31.65 -8.20 17.01
CA ARG A 438 -32.96 -7.52 17.07
C ARG A 438 -33.76 -7.88 18.34
N LYS A 439 -33.77 -9.15 18.75
CA LYS A 439 -34.40 -9.59 20.01
C LYS A 439 -33.71 -8.95 21.23
N LYS A 440 -32.38 -8.81 21.21
CA LYS A 440 -31.59 -8.17 22.29
C LYS A 440 -31.89 -6.66 22.40
N ILE A 441 -32.05 -5.97 21.26
CA ILE A 441 -32.41 -4.54 21.20
C ILE A 441 -33.85 -4.32 21.68
N LYS A 442 -34.80 -5.18 21.27
CA LYS A 442 -36.21 -5.08 21.70
C LYS A 442 -36.38 -5.26 23.22
N ARG A 443 -35.62 -6.19 23.83
CA ARG A 443 -35.57 -6.39 25.30
C ARG A 443 -34.97 -5.19 26.06
N ARG A 444 -34.01 -4.49 25.48
CA ARG A 444 -33.43 -3.26 26.06
C ARG A 444 -34.39 -2.06 25.99
N ARG A 445 -35.23 -1.97 24.94
CA ARG A 445 -36.28 -0.95 24.82
C ARG A 445 -37.41 -1.13 25.83
N THR A 446 -37.89 -2.35 26.07
CA THR A 446 -38.92 -2.61 27.09
C THR A 446 -38.41 -2.39 28.53
N ALA A 447 -37.12 -2.63 28.78
CA ALA A 447 -36.50 -2.32 30.07
C ALA A 447 -36.33 -0.80 30.30
N ALA A 448 -36.11 -0.01 29.24
CA ALA A 448 -36.04 1.45 29.32
C ALA A 448 -37.43 2.09 29.54
N SER A 449 -38.47 1.57 28.87
CA SER A 449 -39.86 2.05 29.03
C SER A 449 -40.43 1.79 30.43
N ARG A 450 -39.99 0.73 31.12
CA ARG A 450 -40.39 0.43 32.51
C ARG A 450 -39.65 1.25 33.57
N ARG A 451 -38.56 1.94 33.20
CA ARG A 451 -37.84 2.87 34.09
C ARG A 451 -38.36 4.31 34.00
N SER A 452 -39.14 4.64 32.98
CA SER A 452 -39.77 5.96 32.79
C SER A 452 -41.18 6.08 33.39
N GLU A 453 -41.77 4.98 33.90
CA GLU A 453 -43.03 5.01 34.65
C GLU A 453 -42.75 4.84 36.16
N GLY A 454 -42.39 5.95 36.80
CA GLY A 454 -42.47 6.14 38.26
C GLY A 454 -43.84 6.71 38.67
N PRO A 455 -44.26 6.58 39.93
CA PRO A 455 -45.65 6.38 40.32
C PRO A 455 -46.56 7.59 40.08
N GLN A 456 -47.62 7.39 39.29
CA GLN A 456 -48.81 8.25 39.30
C GLN A 456 -49.56 8.08 40.62
N ASN A 457 -49.18 8.84 41.65
CA ASN A 457 -50.02 9.08 42.81
C ASN A 457 -49.52 10.33 43.54
N LEU A 458 -49.99 11.52 43.13
CA LEU A 458 -49.91 12.78 43.89
C LEU A 458 -50.81 13.85 43.23
N ARG A 459 -52.12 13.56 43.15
CA ARG A 459 -53.17 14.58 42.91
C ARG A 459 -54.42 14.25 43.74
N LYS A 460 -54.26 14.26 45.05
CA LYS A 460 -55.32 14.46 46.05
C LYS A 460 -54.61 14.84 47.35
N ILE A 461 -54.35 16.14 47.52
CA ILE A 461 -54.19 16.90 48.79
C ILE A 461 -53.83 18.32 48.31
N ARG A 462 -54.87 19.14 48.11
CA ARG A 462 -54.86 20.62 48.12
C ARG A 462 -56.30 21.09 47.92
N ARG A 463 -57.12 20.83 48.94
CA ARG A 463 -58.40 21.51 49.22
C ARG A 463 -58.68 21.32 50.72
N SER A 464 -57.92 22.04 51.53
CA SER A 464 -58.18 22.34 52.94
C SER A 464 -57.05 23.27 53.38
N GLN A 465 -57.41 24.48 53.85
CA GLN A 465 -56.61 25.71 54.00
C GLN A 465 -56.57 26.50 52.67
N GLU A 466 -57.27 27.62 52.46
CA GLU A 466 -58.00 28.59 53.28
C GLU A 466 -59.09 29.23 52.39
N GLY A 467 -60.21 29.69 52.97
CA GLY A 467 -61.24 30.51 52.30
C GLY A 467 -62.55 29.79 52.04
#